data_AF-A0A7V9CJ21-F1
#
_entry.id   AF-A0A7V9CJ21-F1
#
_cell.length_a   1.000
_cell.length_b   1.000
_cell.length_c   1.000
_cell.angle_alpha   90.00
_cell.angle_beta   90.00
_cell.angle_gamma   90.00
#
_symmetry.space_group_name_H-M   'P 1'
#
loop_
_entity.id
_entity.type
_entity.pdbx_description
1 polymer ?
#
loop_
_entity_poly.entity_id
_entity_poly.type
_entity_poly.pdbx_seq_one_letter_code
_entity_poly.pdbx_strand_id
1 'polypeptide(L)'
;VQAKRDRWKRGVSLLDDQIGEGVGEVYVARFFPPEHKAEMDALVANLRTALEGRLKQLDWMDEPTRAEALKKLATFDPRVGYPSKWRDYSAMTVEKGKHFENVVAARTFEWKRQVARLDKPVDRDEWGMNPQTVNAYYNPLMNQITFPAAILQPPFFDVHADPAVNYGAIGAVIGHEIGHGFDDQGRAFDQSGRTRNWWTPVTDEKFKAATERLGTQYSAYCPVPGGCINGQLTMGENIGDLGGLTMAYTAYTLSLKGQPAPVIGGFTGDQRFFLAWAQVWRALSREDDTRQRLVTDPHSMPEFRVNGVVRNMDQWYAAFDVTPGAALYLPPDQRVKIW
;
A
#
# COMPACT_ATOMS: atom_id res chain seq x y z
N VAL A 1 17.17 -21.73 -3.16
CA VAL A 1 16.00 -22.62 -2.88
C VAL A 1 16.42 -24.08 -3.07
N GLN A 2 16.39 -24.92 -2.03
CA GLN A 2 16.84 -26.33 -2.12
C GLN A 2 15.75 -27.32 -2.59
N ALA A 3 14.46 -26.96 -2.53
CA ALA A 3 13.36 -27.81 -3.00
C ALA A 3 12.28 -26.97 -3.72
N LYS A 4 11.71 -27.52 -4.81
CA LYS A 4 10.58 -26.88 -5.50
C LYS A 4 9.34 -26.91 -4.61
N ARG A 5 8.49 -25.88 -4.73
CA ARG A 5 7.14 -25.88 -4.13
C ARG A 5 6.37 -27.14 -4.55
N ASP A 6 5.54 -27.65 -3.65
CA ASP A 6 4.65 -28.79 -3.90
C ASP A 6 3.88 -28.62 -5.20
N ARG A 7 3.59 -29.73 -5.89
CA ARG A 7 2.97 -29.70 -7.22
C ARG A 7 1.65 -28.94 -7.24
N TRP A 8 0.81 -29.13 -6.23
CA TRP A 8 -0.49 -28.47 -6.14
C TRP A 8 -0.34 -26.95 -5.99
N LYS A 9 0.63 -26.46 -5.20
CA LYS A 9 0.90 -25.01 -5.06
C LYS A 9 1.29 -24.37 -6.38
N ARG A 10 2.12 -25.07 -7.18
CA ARG A 10 2.48 -24.62 -8.53
C ARG A 10 1.29 -24.66 -9.50
N GLY A 11 0.40 -25.65 -9.34
CA GLY A 11 -0.86 -25.72 -10.08
C GLY A 11 -1.80 -24.55 -9.75
N VAL A 12 -1.91 -24.18 -8.47
CA VAL A 12 -2.68 -23.00 -8.03
C VAL A 12 -2.09 -21.71 -8.61
N SER A 13 -0.76 -21.51 -8.53
CA SER A 13 -0.12 -20.34 -9.16
C SER A 13 -0.41 -20.29 -10.67
N LEU A 14 -0.38 -21.42 -11.37
CA LEU A 14 -0.71 -21.44 -12.80
C LEU A 14 -2.15 -21.01 -13.08
N LEU A 15 -3.12 -21.46 -12.26
CA LEU A 15 -4.52 -21.04 -12.43
C LEU A 15 -4.66 -19.54 -12.18
N ASP A 16 -4.02 -19.02 -11.14
CA ASP A 16 -4.02 -17.59 -10.81
C ASP A 16 -3.39 -16.74 -11.94
N ASP A 17 -2.27 -17.20 -12.51
CA ASP A 17 -1.57 -16.50 -13.60
C ASP A 17 -2.34 -16.49 -14.92
N GLN A 18 -3.10 -17.56 -15.21
CA GLN A 18 -3.72 -17.76 -16.54
C GLN A 18 -5.20 -17.40 -16.58
N ILE A 19 -5.94 -17.68 -15.51
CA ILE A 19 -7.40 -17.48 -15.41
C ILE A 19 -7.81 -16.91 -14.05
N GLY A 20 -6.92 -16.18 -13.39
CA GLY A 20 -7.09 -15.77 -12.00
C GLY A 20 -8.32 -14.92 -11.74
N GLU A 21 -8.82 -14.15 -12.71
CA GLU A 21 -10.06 -13.39 -12.55
C GLU A 21 -11.27 -14.32 -12.41
N GLY A 22 -11.33 -15.44 -13.16
CA GLY A 22 -12.37 -16.46 -13.00
C GLY A 22 -12.23 -17.25 -11.68
N VAL A 23 -11.01 -17.45 -11.19
CA VAL A 23 -10.78 -17.98 -9.83
C VAL A 23 -11.28 -16.99 -8.77
N GLY A 24 -11.08 -15.70 -9.01
CA GLY A 24 -11.50 -14.61 -8.13
C GLY A 24 -12.99 -14.51 -7.96
N GLU A 25 -13.77 -14.70 -9.03
CA GLU A 25 -15.24 -14.76 -8.97
C GLU A 25 -15.71 -15.85 -7.99
N VAL A 26 -15.12 -17.05 -8.08
CA VAL A 26 -15.43 -18.16 -7.16
C VAL A 26 -14.93 -17.86 -5.73
N TYR A 27 -13.76 -17.23 -5.59
CA TYR A 27 -13.19 -16.87 -4.29
C TYR A 27 -14.11 -15.90 -3.53
N VAL A 28 -14.51 -14.79 -4.16
CA VAL A 28 -15.33 -13.77 -3.47
C VAL A 28 -16.72 -14.28 -3.13
N ALA A 29 -17.33 -15.09 -4.00
CA ALA A 29 -18.61 -15.73 -3.72
C ALA A 29 -18.59 -16.62 -2.47
N ARG A 30 -17.42 -17.12 -2.07
CA ARG A 30 -17.26 -18.02 -0.92
C ARG A 30 -16.68 -17.34 0.32
N PHE A 31 -15.80 -16.36 0.15
CA PHE A 31 -14.92 -15.88 1.22
C PHE A 31 -14.98 -14.37 1.47
N PHE A 32 -15.76 -13.60 0.71
CA PHE A 32 -15.85 -12.15 0.90
C PHE A 32 -17.29 -11.69 1.15
N PRO A 33 -17.71 -11.56 2.42
CA PRO A 33 -19.06 -11.12 2.75
C PRO A 33 -19.25 -9.62 2.42
N PRO A 34 -20.46 -9.20 1.99
CA PRO A 34 -20.72 -7.80 1.62
C PRO A 34 -20.42 -6.76 2.70
N GLU A 35 -20.54 -7.13 3.98
CA GLU A 35 -20.26 -6.26 5.12
C GLU A 35 -18.81 -5.74 5.12
N HIS A 36 -17.84 -6.59 4.75
CA HIS A 36 -16.43 -6.19 4.71
C HIS A 36 -16.18 -5.07 3.70
N LYS A 37 -16.94 -5.06 2.60
CA LYS A 37 -16.85 -3.99 1.61
C LYS A 37 -17.33 -2.65 2.20
N ALA A 38 -18.48 -2.64 2.88
CA ALA A 38 -19.06 -1.41 3.43
C ALA A 38 -18.15 -0.77 4.48
N GLU A 39 -17.59 -1.58 5.39
CA GLU A 39 -16.66 -1.10 6.41
C GLU A 39 -15.34 -0.61 5.81
N MET A 40 -14.83 -1.28 4.78
CA MET A 40 -13.64 -0.83 4.06
C MET A 40 -13.90 0.48 3.30
N ASP A 41 -15.06 0.65 2.66
CA ASP A 41 -15.45 1.91 2.02
C ASP A 41 -15.47 3.06 3.05
N ALA A 42 -15.95 2.81 4.27
CA ALA A 42 -15.95 3.79 5.36
C ALA A 42 -14.52 4.14 5.85
N LEU A 43 -13.64 3.15 5.98
CA LEU A 43 -12.23 3.39 6.32
C LEU A 43 -11.53 4.24 5.25
N VAL A 44 -11.73 3.92 3.97
CA VAL A 44 -11.19 4.72 2.86
C VAL A 44 -11.68 6.17 2.93
N ALA A 45 -12.98 6.38 3.19
CA ALA A 45 -13.52 7.73 3.36
C ALA A 45 -12.86 8.48 4.52
N ASN A 46 -12.68 7.83 5.67
CA ASN A 46 -12.03 8.43 6.84
C ASN A 46 -10.58 8.83 6.56
N LEU A 47 -9.81 7.98 5.85
CA LEU A 47 -8.43 8.26 5.46
C LEU A 47 -8.33 9.41 4.46
N ARG A 48 -9.27 9.50 3.51
CA ARG A 48 -9.35 10.65 2.58
C ARG A 48 -9.62 11.95 3.33
N THR A 49 -10.57 11.97 4.27
CA THR A 49 -10.85 13.15 5.10
C THR A 49 -9.64 13.54 5.95
N ALA A 50 -8.92 12.55 6.53
CA ALA A 50 -7.71 12.82 7.29
C ALA A 50 -6.62 13.48 6.43
N LEU A 51 -6.33 12.94 5.24
CA LEU A 51 -5.35 13.55 4.34
C LEU A 51 -5.80 14.94 3.85
N GLU A 52 -7.08 15.13 3.53
CA GLU A 52 -7.60 16.45 3.15
C GLU A 52 -7.33 17.50 4.25
N GLY A 53 -7.59 17.14 5.51
CA GLY A 53 -7.28 17.98 6.66
C GLY A 53 -5.79 18.29 6.80
N ARG A 54 -4.94 17.29 6.59
CA ARG A 54 -3.48 17.46 6.62
C ARG A 54 -2.98 18.38 5.50
N LEU A 55 -3.38 18.13 4.25
CA LEU A 55 -3.02 18.97 3.10
C LEU A 55 -3.41 20.43 3.31
N LYS A 56 -4.55 20.69 3.97
CA LYS A 56 -4.99 22.04 4.35
C LYS A 56 -4.11 22.72 5.39
N GLN A 57 -3.23 22.01 6.08
CA GLN A 57 -2.38 22.51 7.17
C GLN A 57 -0.87 22.32 6.93
N LEU A 58 -0.44 21.75 5.79
CA LEU A 58 0.99 21.54 5.52
C LEU A 58 1.72 22.86 5.27
N ASP A 59 2.50 23.34 6.25
CA ASP A 59 3.22 24.63 6.18
C ASP A 59 4.28 24.70 5.07
N TRP A 60 4.78 23.54 4.62
CA TRP A 60 5.83 23.49 3.60
C TRP A 60 5.28 23.61 2.17
N MET A 61 3.98 23.42 1.96
CA MET A 61 3.31 23.45 0.66
C MET A 61 2.63 24.79 0.41
N ASP A 62 2.89 25.42 -0.75
CA ASP A 62 2.19 26.66 -1.10
C ASP A 62 0.75 26.44 -1.56
N GLU A 63 -0.04 27.52 -1.55
CA GLU A 63 -1.47 27.48 -1.91
C GLU A 63 -1.73 26.94 -3.34
N PRO A 64 -0.98 27.31 -4.40
CA PRO A 64 -1.17 26.75 -5.73
C PRO A 64 -0.99 25.23 -5.76
N THR A 65 0.08 24.70 -5.15
CA THR A 65 0.35 23.26 -5.12
C THR A 65 -0.68 22.54 -4.24
N ARG A 66 -1.10 23.16 -3.12
CA ARG A 66 -2.14 22.66 -2.23
C ARG A 66 -3.48 22.48 -2.94
N ALA A 67 -3.89 23.45 -3.76
CA ALA A 67 -5.12 23.37 -4.55
C ALA A 67 -5.10 22.19 -5.54
N GLU A 68 -3.98 21.96 -6.22
CA GLU A 68 -3.80 20.81 -7.13
C GLU A 68 -3.77 19.47 -6.39
N ALA A 69 -3.11 19.41 -5.22
CA ALA A 69 -3.08 18.21 -4.38
C ALA A 69 -4.50 17.83 -3.88
N LEU A 70 -5.28 18.81 -3.42
CA LEU A 70 -6.67 18.62 -3.03
C LEU A 70 -7.55 18.17 -4.20
N LYS A 71 -7.35 18.75 -5.39
CA LYS A 71 -8.04 18.32 -6.61
C LYS A 71 -7.72 16.87 -6.96
N LYS A 72 -6.45 16.46 -6.86
CA LYS A 72 -6.03 15.07 -7.08
C LYS A 72 -6.71 14.14 -6.08
N LEU A 73 -6.65 14.45 -4.79
CA LEU A 73 -7.30 13.67 -3.72
C LEU A 73 -8.81 13.52 -3.91
N ALA A 74 -9.49 14.59 -4.36
CA ALA A 74 -10.93 14.57 -4.62
C ALA A 74 -11.32 13.57 -5.72
N THR A 75 -10.42 13.31 -6.68
CA THR A 75 -10.65 12.41 -7.83
C THR A 75 -10.11 11.00 -7.66
N PHE A 76 -9.57 10.63 -6.50
CA PHE A 76 -9.19 9.25 -6.22
C PHE A 76 -10.40 8.32 -6.40
N ASP A 77 -10.19 7.23 -7.14
CA ASP A 77 -11.20 6.19 -7.41
C ASP A 77 -10.84 4.92 -6.61
N PRO A 78 -11.45 4.70 -5.42
CA PRO A 78 -11.17 3.54 -4.60
C PRO A 78 -11.91 2.29 -5.07
N ARG A 79 -11.19 1.16 -5.08
CA ARG A 79 -11.68 -0.14 -5.53
C ARG A 79 -11.47 -1.19 -4.45
N VAL A 80 -12.56 -1.84 -4.06
CA VAL A 80 -12.58 -2.69 -2.85
C VAL A 80 -13.18 -4.05 -3.19
N GLY A 81 -12.44 -5.10 -2.86
CA GLY A 81 -12.87 -6.49 -2.98
C GLY A 81 -12.62 -7.09 -4.36
N TYR A 82 -13.43 -6.68 -5.35
CA TYR A 82 -13.49 -7.33 -6.66
C TYR A 82 -14.02 -6.42 -7.78
N PRO A 83 -13.73 -6.73 -9.06
CA PRO A 83 -14.24 -5.96 -10.19
C PRO A 83 -15.76 -6.09 -10.35
N SER A 84 -16.40 -5.05 -10.90
CA SER A 84 -17.84 -5.07 -11.21
C SER A 84 -18.20 -5.90 -12.44
N LYS A 85 -17.21 -6.24 -13.27
CA LYS A 85 -17.33 -7.02 -14.50
C LYS A 85 -16.24 -8.09 -14.50
N TRP A 86 -16.61 -9.31 -14.85
CA TRP A 86 -15.70 -10.43 -14.96
C TRP A 86 -15.29 -10.68 -16.41
N ARG A 87 -14.05 -11.12 -16.60
CA ARG A 87 -13.52 -11.54 -17.89
C ARG A 87 -14.24 -12.77 -18.41
N ASP A 88 -14.68 -12.69 -19.67
CA ASP A 88 -15.25 -13.83 -20.37
C ASP A 88 -14.14 -14.74 -20.93
N TYR A 89 -14.07 -15.97 -20.42
CA TYR A 89 -13.13 -17.00 -20.86
C TYR A 89 -13.73 -17.97 -21.89
N SER A 90 -14.94 -17.72 -22.41
CA SER A 90 -15.66 -18.62 -23.32
C SER A 90 -14.88 -19.00 -24.59
N ALA A 91 -13.98 -18.13 -25.05
CA ALA A 91 -13.14 -18.37 -26.23
C ALA A 91 -11.91 -19.27 -25.96
N MET A 92 -11.68 -19.69 -24.72
CA MET A 92 -10.54 -20.52 -24.34
C MET A 92 -10.96 -21.98 -24.11
N THR A 93 -10.39 -22.90 -24.89
CA THR A 93 -10.61 -24.35 -24.73
C THR A 93 -9.59 -24.95 -23.76
N VAL A 94 -10.07 -25.78 -22.83
CA VAL A 94 -9.24 -26.53 -21.88
C VAL A 94 -9.58 -28.01 -21.96
N GLU A 95 -8.57 -28.87 -22.11
CA GLU A 95 -8.74 -30.32 -22.21
C GLU A 95 -7.97 -31.07 -21.10
N LYS A 96 -8.64 -32.00 -20.42
CA LYS A 96 -8.03 -32.81 -19.36
C LYS A 96 -6.90 -33.66 -19.94
N GLY A 97 -5.72 -33.60 -19.32
CA GLY A 97 -4.52 -34.35 -19.74
C GLY A 97 -3.60 -33.60 -20.70
N LYS A 98 -4.05 -32.50 -21.33
CA LYS A 98 -3.27 -31.69 -22.28
C LYS A 98 -2.68 -30.44 -21.65
N HIS A 99 -1.82 -30.63 -20.65
CA HIS A 99 -1.31 -29.52 -19.83
C HIS A 99 -0.59 -28.44 -20.65
N PHE A 100 0.29 -28.84 -21.56
CA PHE A 100 1.07 -27.90 -22.36
C PHE A 100 0.15 -27.09 -23.29
N GLU A 101 -0.77 -27.77 -23.97
CA GLU A 101 -1.73 -27.16 -24.88
C GLU A 101 -2.67 -26.20 -24.15
N ASN A 102 -3.11 -26.54 -22.93
CA ASN A 102 -3.93 -25.64 -22.11
C ASN A 102 -3.19 -24.36 -21.73
N VAL A 103 -1.88 -24.45 -21.42
CA VAL A 103 -1.05 -23.26 -21.15
C VAL A 103 -0.89 -22.42 -22.41
N VAL A 104 -0.67 -23.04 -23.58
CA VAL A 104 -0.60 -22.33 -24.86
C VAL A 104 -1.93 -21.64 -25.20
N ALA A 105 -3.06 -22.32 -24.95
CA ALA A 105 -4.40 -21.79 -25.17
C ALA A 105 -4.66 -20.55 -24.30
N ALA A 106 -4.33 -20.60 -23.01
CA ALA A 106 -4.49 -19.46 -22.10
C ALA A 106 -3.62 -18.26 -22.50
N ARG A 107 -2.35 -18.48 -22.86
CA ARG A 107 -1.46 -17.41 -23.34
C ARG A 107 -1.95 -16.80 -24.65
N THR A 108 -2.48 -17.63 -25.55
CA THR A 108 -3.04 -17.16 -26.83
C THR A 108 -4.32 -16.35 -26.61
N PHE A 109 -5.17 -16.77 -25.66
CA PHE A 109 -6.35 -16.01 -25.25
C PHE A 109 -5.96 -14.62 -24.72
N GLU A 110 -5.02 -14.54 -23.77
CA GLU A 110 -4.61 -13.26 -23.20
C GLU A 110 -3.94 -12.36 -24.24
N TRP A 111 -3.09 -12.92 -25.11
CA TRP A 111 -2.49 -12.16 -26.21
C TRP A 111 -3.56 -11.57 -27.15
N LYS A 112 -4.54 -12.37 -27.57
CA LYS A 112 -5.65 -11.88 -28.41
C LYS A 112 -6.45 -10.78 -27.71
N ARG A 113 -6.72 -10.93 -26.42
CA ARG A 113 -7.39 -9.92 -25.60
C ARG A 113 -6.60 -8.61 -25.59
N GLN A 114 -5.30 -8.64 -25.32
CA GLN A 114 -4.46 -7.44 -25.28
C GLN A 114 -4.39 -6.74 -26.64
N VAL A 115 -4.22 -7.50 -27.74
CA VAL A 115 -4.22 -6.94 -29.10
C VAL A 115 -5.57 -6.29 -29.44
N ALA A 116 -6.68 -6.91 -29.05
CA ALA A 116 -8.03 -6.40 -29.31
C ALA A 116 -8.40 -5.12 -28.52
N ARG A 117 -7.49 -4.60 -27.68
CA ARG A 117 -7.66 -3.38 -26.89
C ARG A 117 -6.90 -2.18 -27.44
N LEU A 118 -5.97 -2.37 -28.37
CA LEU A 118 -5.05 -1.32 -28.84
C LEU A 118 -5.75 -0.10 -29.44
N ASP A 119 -6.86 -0.31 -30.13
CA ASP A 119 -7.66 0.71 -30.82
C ASP A 119 -8.90 1.14 -30.04
N LYS A 120 -9.02 0.71 -28.77
CA LYS A 120 -10.17 0.98 -27.91
C LYS A 120 -9.82 1.99 -26.81
N PRO A 121 -10.82 2.70 -26.26
CA PRO A 121 -10.62 3.48 -25.04
C PRO A 121 -10.07 2.61 -23.92
N VAL A 122 -9.33 3.23 -23.00
CA VAL A 122 -8.86 2.58 -21.79
C VAL A 122 -10.07 2.10 -20.99
N ASP A 123 -10.13 0.79 -20.77
CA ASP A 123 -11.09 0.21 -19.86
C ASP A 123 -10.69 0.58 -18.42
N ARG A 124 -11.39 1.56 -17.87
CA ARG A 124 -11.14 2.01 -16.52
C ARG A 124 -11.61 0.98 -15.50
N ASP A 125 -12.53 0.06 -15.80
CA ASP A 125 -13.06 -0.93 -14.86
C ASP A 125 -12.11 -2.12 -14.61
N GLU A 126 -11.04 -2.24 -15.39
CA GLU A 126 -10.07 -3.34 -15.27
C GLU A 126 -9.21 -3.23 -13.99
N TRP A 127 -8.92 -4.38 -13.38
CA TRP A 127 -8.05 -4.50 -12.22
C TRP A 127 -6.68 -5.07 -12.61
N GLY A 128 -5.62 -4.57 -11.96
CA GLY A 128 -4.26 -5.08 -12.11
C GLY A 128 -3.93 -6.26 -11.21
N MET A 129 -4.82 -6.60 -10.26
CA MET A 129 -4.69 -7.74 -9.35
C MET A 129 -6.01 -8.51 -9.26
N ASN A 130 -5.91 -9.83 -9.08
CA ASN A 130 -7.08 -10.67 -8.84
C ASN A 130 -7.61 -10.49 -7.41
N PRO A 131 -8.91 -10.71 -7.14
CA PRO A 131 -9.49 -10.60 -5.80
C PRO A 131 -8.80 -11.42 -4.70
N GLN A 132 -8.24 -12.58 -5.06
CA GLN A 132 -7.54 -13.49 -4.14
C GLN A 132 -6.07 -13.10 -3.86
N THR A 133 -5.57 -12.01 -4.41
CA THR A 133 -4.22 -11.51 -4.16
C THR A 133 -4.16 -10.83 -2.78
N VAL A 134 -3.22 -11.26 -1.92
CA VAL A 134 -2.95 -10.56 -0.65
C VAL A 134 -1.95 -9.43 -0.91
N ASN A 135 -2.45 -8.32 -1.45
CA ASN A 135 -1.67 -7.11 -1.71
C ASN A 135 -2.63 -5.92 -1.92
N ALA A 136 -2.11 -4.72 -2.15
CA ALA A 136 -2.85 -3.55 -2.62
C ALA A 136 -2.01 -2.82 -3.69
N TYR A 137 -2.62 -1.88 -4.41
CA TYR A 137 -1.85 -1.03 -5.34
C TYR A 137 -2.53 0.31 -5.65
N TYR A 138 -1.71 1.28 -6.03
CA TYR A 138 -2.09 2.52 -6.68
C TYR A 138 -1.73 2.50 -8.17
N ASN A 139 -2.63 2.99 -9.02
CA ASN A 139 -2.39 3.20 -10.45
C ASN A 139 -2.38 4.70 -10.78
N PRO A 140 -1.22 5.31 -11.10
CA PRO A 140 -1.12 6.73 -11.41
C PRO A 140 -1.88 7.15 -12.67
N LEU A 141 -1.99 6.27 -13.68
CA LEU A 141 -2.64 6.60 -14.95
C LEU A 141 -4.16 6.70 -14.83
N MET A 142 -4.74 6.12 -13.77
CA MET A 142 -6.17 6.18 -13.52
C MET A 142 -6.54 6.92 -12.24
N ASN A 143 -5.55 7.31 -11.43
CA ASN A 143 -5.69 7.85 -10.08
C ASN A 143 -6.57 6.93 -9.19
N GLN A 144 -6.23 5.64 -9.20
CA GLN A 144 -7.01 4.57 -8.58
C GLN A 144 -6.22 3.89 -7.47
N ILE A 145 -6.90 3.55 -6.37
CA ILE A 145 -6.37 2.67 -5.32
C ILE A 145 -7.21 1.42 -5.26
N THR A 146 -6.57 0.26 -5.14
CA THR A 146 -7.24 -1.03 -5.26
C THR A 146 -6.83 -1.98 -4.13
N PHE A 147 -7.84 -2.54 -3.47
CA PHE A 147 -7.71 -3.47 -2.35
C PHE A 147 -8.47 -4.76 -2.70
N PRO A 148 -7.80 -5.77 -3.29
CA PRO A 148 -8.34 -7.11 -3.46
C PRO A 148 -8.98 -7.70 -2.20
N ALA A 149 -10.03 -8.50 -2.35
CA ALA A 149 -10.76 -9.11 -1.24
C ALA A 149 -9.84 -9.85 -0.24
N ALA A 150 -8.76 -10.48 -0.71
CA ALA A 150 -7.86 -11.25 0.14
C ALA A 150 -6.91 -10.40 1.01
N ILE A 151 -6.73 -9.09 0.79
CA ILE A 151 -6.04 -8.27 1.82
C ILE A 151 -6.98 -7.88 2.97
N LEU A 152 -8.30 -7.98 2.77
CA LEU A 152 -9.33 -7.59 3.73
C LEU A 152 -9.64 -8.72 4.72
N GLN A 153 -8.59 -9.22 5.38
CA GLN A 153 -8.65 -10.27 6.38
C GLN A 153 -7.59 -10.04 7.48
N PRO A 154 -7.68 -10.72 8.64
CA PRO A 154 -6.65 -10.61 9.66
C PRO A 154 -5.26 -11.04 9.14
N PRO A 155 -4.17 -10.36 9.56
CA PRO A 155 -4.12 -9.31 10.57
C PRO A 155 -4.36 -7.89 10.04
N PHE A 156 -4.67 -7.72 8.74
CA PHE A 156 -4.89 -6.39 8.16
C PHE A 156 -6.22 -5.79 8.57
N PHE A 157 -7.29 -6.58 8.45
CA PHE A 157 -8.66 -6.12 8.67
C PHE A 157 -9.50 -7.19 9.36
N ASP A 158 -10.22 -6.78 10.39
CA ASP A 158 -11.27 -7.57 11.04
C ASP A 158 -12.40 -6.61 11.41
N VAL A 159 -13.60 -6.84 10.86
CA VAL A 159 -14.78 -6.01 11.12
C VAL A 159 -15.16 -5.95 12.61
N HIS A 160 -14.72 -6.93 13.41
CA HIS A 160 -14.99 -6.98 14.84
C HIS A 160 -13.80 -6.57 15.71
N ALA A 161 -12.66 -6.19 15.12
CA ALA A 161 -11.51 -5.73 15.88
C ALA A 161 -11.67 -4.30 16.40
N ASP A 162 -10.92 -4.00 17.47
CA ASP A 162 -10.72 -2.65 17.98
C ASP A 162 -10.24 -1.71 16.86
N PRO A 163 -10.81 -0.50 16.71
CA PRO A 163 -10.45 0.42 15.64
C PRO A 163 -8.95 0.72 15.56
N ALA A 164 -8.24 0.81 16.69
CA ALA A 164 -6.80 1.07 16.66
C ALA A 164 -6.03 0.02 15.84
N VAL A 165 -6.48 -1.25 15.88
CA VAL A 165 -5.90 -2.34 15.09
C VAL A 165 -6.17 -2.13 13.60
N ASN A 166 -7.43 -1.94 13.20
CA ASN A 166 -7.78 -1.75 11.79
C ASN A 166 -7.11 -0.51 11.20
N TYR A 167 -7.06 0.61 11.93
CA TYR A 167 -6.36 1.81 11.45
C TYR A 167 -4.84 1.61 11.39
N GLY A 168 -4.23 0.95 12.37
CA GLY A 168 -2.78 0.69 12.37
C GLY A 168 -2.34 -0.36 11.35
N ALA A 169 -3.27 -1.20 10.88
CA ALA A 169 -3.05 -2.25 9.89
C ALA A 169 -3.59 -1.83 8.51
N ILE A 170 -4.82 -2.24 8.12
CA ILE A 170 -5.36 -1.90 6.79
C ILE A 170 -5.49 -0.38 6.56
N GLY A 171 -5.74 0.41 7.60
CA GLY A 171 -5.78 1.88 7.48
C GLY A 171 -4.44 2.47 7.06
N ALA A 172 -3.33 1.93 7.57
CA ALA A 172 -1.98 2.31 7.15
C ALA A 172 -1.71 1.89 5.70
N VAL A 173 -2.20 0.72 5.27
CA VAL A 173 -2.13 0.28 3.86
C VAL A 173 -2.95 1.20 2.96
N ILE A 174 -4.16 1.60 3.36
CA ILE A 174 -4.97 2.57 2.62
C ILE A 174 -4.23 3.90 2.47
N GLY A 175 -3.68 4.40 3.58
CA GLY A 175 -2.88 5.61 3.57
C GLY A 175 -1.63 5.49 2.69
N HIS A 176 -1.01 4.31 2.64
CA HIS A 176 0.14 4.01 1.80
C HIS A 176 -0.22 4.10 0.31
N GLU A 177 -1.31 3.47 -0.12
CA GLU A 177 -1.79 3.56 -1.51
C GLU A 177 -2.23 4.98 -1.90
N ILE A 178 -2.82 5.74 -0.96
CA ILE A 178 -3.10 7.16 -1.20
C ILE A 178 -1.79 7.96 -1.32
N GLY A 179 -0.80 7.64 -0.48
CA GLY A 179 0.54 8.24 -0.47
C GLY A 179 1.28 8.07 -1.79
N HIS A 180 1.11 6.94 -2.48
CA HIS A 180 1.65 6.73 -3.83
C HIS A 180 1.13 7.71 -4.88
N GLY A 181 -0.02 8.35 -4.65
CA GLY A 181 -0.44 9.46 -5.50
C GLY A 181 0.40 10.72 -5.37
N PHE A 182 1.22 10.81 -4.32
CA PHE A 182 1.96 12.02 -3.99
C PHE A 182 3.47 11.80 -3.86
N ASP A 183 3.94 10.55 -3.83
CA ASP A 183 5.36 10.19 -3.75
C ASP A 183 6.23 10.76 -4.89
N ASP A 184 7.52 10.42 -4.91
CA ASP A 184 8.49 10.96 -5.86
C ASP A 184 8.16 10.68 -7.33
N GLN A 185 7.34 9.65 -7.62
CA GLN A 185 6.88 9.33 -8.98
C GLN A 185 5.43 9.74 -9.20
N GLY A 186 4.53 9.43 -8.27
CA GLY A 186 3.11 9.75 -8.31
C GLY A 186 2.84 11.24 -8.40
N ARG A 187 3.70 12.09 -7.81
CA ARG A 187 3.65 13.55 -7.93
C ARG A 187 3.71 14.05 -9.37
N ALA A 188 4.23 13.27 -10.32
CA ALA A 188 4.35 13.66 -11.72
C ALA A 188 3.02 13.56 -12.49
N PHE A 189 1.99 12.93 -11.91
CA PHE A 189 0.68 12.71 -12.53
C PHE A 189 -0.37 13.64 -11.93
N ASP A 190 -1.19 14.27 -12.78
CA ASP A 190 -2.31 15.10 -12.34
C ASP A 190 -3.53 14.27 -11.91
N GLN A 191 -4.63 14.93 -11.52
CA GLN A 191 -5.89 14.30 -11.09
C GLN A 191 -6.52 13.37 -12.14
N SER A 192 -6.16 13.52 -13.42
CA SER A 192 -6.65 12.72 -14.53
C SER A 192 -5.67 11.62 -14.97
N GLY A 193 -4.54 11.46 -14.25
CA GLY A 193 -3.50 10.50 -14.60
C GLY A 193 -2.59 10.93 -15.75
N ARG A 194 -2.59 12.22 -16.12
CA ARG A 194 -1.69 12.76 -17.14
C ARG A 194 -0.38 13.21 -16.52
N THR A 195 0.74 12.92 -17.18
CA THR A 195 2.05 13.45 -16.78
C THR A 195 2.07 14.97 -16.99
N ARG A 196 2.14 15.72 -15.89
CA ARG A 196 2.17 17.19 -15.89
C ARG A 196 2.85 17.68 -14.62
N ASN A 197 3.74 18.65 -14.73
CA ASN A 197 4.22 19.35 -13.54
C ASN A 197 3.13 20.30 -13.02
N TRP A 198 2.59 20.01 -11.84
CA TRP A 198 1.61 20.84 -11.12
C TRP A 198 2.17 21.41 -9.81
N TRP A 199 3.48 21.29 -9.60
CA TRP A 199 4.19 21.79 -8.43
C TRP A 199 4.89 23.10 -8.77
N THR A 200 4.87 24.05 -7.84
CA THR A 200 5.75 25.21 -7.94
C THR A 200 7.21 24.82 -7.64
N PRO A 201 8.21 25.58 -8.11
CA PRO A 201 9.61 25.33 -7.77
C PRO A 201 9.88 25.32 -6.26
N VAL A 202 9.27 26.24 -5.50
CA VAL A 202 9.49 26.36 -4.05
C VAL A 202 9.00 25.12 -3.30
N THR A 203 7.80 24.63 -3.65
CA THR A 203 7.25 23.43 -3.01
C THR A 203 8.00 22.17 -3.46
N ASP A 204 8.44 22.11 -4.72
CA ASP A 204 9.28 21.03 -5.26
C ASP A 204 10.63 20.91 -4.52
N GLU A 205 11.33 22.03 -4.29
CA GLU A 205 12.58 22.05 -3.55
C GLU A 205 12.42 21.54 -2.11
N LYS A 206 11.37 21.99 -1.40
CA LYS A 206 11.08 21.52 -0.04
C LYS A 206 10.75 20.04 0.01
N PHE A 207 9.97 19.54 -0.96
CA PHE A 207 9.69 18.12 -1.08
C PHE A 207 10.97 17.30 -1.28
N LYS A 208 11.82 17.72 -2.21
CA LYS A 208 13.11 17.06 -2.48
C LYS A 208 14.03 17.04 -1.27
N ALA A 209 14.11 18.14 -0.52
CA ALA A 209 14.90 18.19 0.70
C ALA A 209 14.38 17.22 1.78
N ALA A 210 13.05 17.09 1.92
CA ALA A 210 12.46 16.14 2.86
C ALA A 210 12.71 14.68 2.44
N THR A 211 12.56 14.36 1.15
CA THR A 211 12.80 13.01 0.63
C THR A 211 14.27 12.63 0.64
N GLU A 212 15.19 13.54 0.36
CA GLU A 212 16.64 13.31 0.47
C GLU A 212 17.05 12.93 1.91
N ARG A 213 16.49 13.62 2.92
CA ARG A 213 16.70 13.26 4.33
C ARG A 213 16.17 11.86 4.64
N LEU A 214 14.99 11.51 4.12
CA LEU A 214 14.43 10.16 4.29
C LEU A 214 15.33 9.11 3.64
N GLY A 215 15.75 9.33 2.40
CA GLY A 215 16.66 8.44 1.68
C GLY A 215 17.99 8.25 2.39
N THR A 216 18.51 9.31 2.99
CA THR A 216 19.73 9.25 3.81
C THR A 216 19.54 8.38 5.04
N GLN A 217 18.40 8.51 5.75
CA GLN A 217 18.08 7.63 6.89
C GLN A 217 18.03 6.17 6.45
N TYR A 218 17.31 5.86 5.37
CA TYR A 218 17.16 4.48 4.89
C TYR A 218 18.47 3.90 4.35
N SER A 219 19.33 4.72 3.75
CA SER A 219 20.63 4.26 3.24
C SER A 219 21.60 3.83 4.35
N ALA A 220 21.34 4.20 5.61
CA ALA A 220 22.12 3.77 6.76
C ALA A 220 21.69 2.39 7.32
N TYR A 221 20.62 1.80 6.82
CA TYR A 221 20.09 0.52 7.31
C TYR A 221 20.70 -0.66 6.55
N CYS A 222 21.39 -1.55 7.27
CA CYS A 222 22.11 -2.69 6.70
C CYS A 222 21.60 -4.02 7.25
N PRO A 223 20.54 -4.63 6.63
CA PRO A 223 19.96 -5.88 7.12
C PRO A 223 20.92 -7.08 7.05
N VAL A 224 21.99 -6.98 6.26
CA VAL A 224 23.01 -8.03 6.11
C VAL A 224 24.41 -7.42 6.08
N PRO A 225 25.47 -8.16 6.48
CA PRO A 225 26.83 -7.66 6.38
C PRO A 225 27.19 -7.23 4.96
N GLY A 226 27.62 -5.97 4.83
CA GLY A 226 27.99 -5.36 3.55
C GLY A 226 26.83 -5.07 2.60
N GLY A 227 25.57 -5.22 3.02
CA GLY A 227 24.39 -4.91 2.21
C GLY A 227 23.47 -3.95 2.94
N CYS A 228 23.42 -2.71 2.47
CA CYS A 228 22.56 -1.66 2.99
C CYS A 228 21.44 -1.32 2.01
N ILE A 229 20.31 -0.85 2.53
CA ILE A 229 19.17 -0.39 1.73
C ILE A 229 19.64 0.72 0.81
N ASN A 230 19.18 0.68 -0.44
CA ASN A 230 19.31 1.82 -1.34
C ASN A 230 18.12 2.76 -1.10
N GLY A 231 18.36 3.88 -0.40
CA GLY A 231 17.30 4.85 -0.07
C GLY A 231 16.68 5.55 -1.28
N GLN A 232 17.36 5.57 -2.43
CA GLN A 232 16.78 6.08 -3.68
C GLN A 232 15.88 5.04 -4.35
N LEU A 233 16.32 3.78 -4.40
CA LEU A 233 15.51 2.67 -4.92
C LEU A 233 14.20 2.52 -4.14
N THR A 234 14.26 2.71 -2.82
CA THR A 234 13.13 2.48 -1.92
C THR A 234 12.29 3.72 -1.62
N MET A 235 12.57 4.84 -2.31
CA MET A 235 12.03 6.15 -1.95
C MET A 235 10.50 6.20 -1.92
N GLY A 236 9.86 5.78 -3.02
CA GLY A 236 8.41 5.81 -3.15
C GLY A 236 7.71 5.02 -2.04
N GLU A 237 8.21 3.83 -1.74
CA GLU A 237 7.70 2.95 -0.69
C GLU A 237 7.90 3.54 0.70
N ASN A 238 9.07 4.13 0.98
CA ASN A 238 9.36 4.74 2.27
C ASN A 238 8.50 5.99 2.51
N ILE A 239 8.22 6.77 1.46
CA ILE A 239 7.27 7.89 1.50
C ILE A 239 5.85 7.37 1.72
N GLY A 240 5.45 6.32 1.00
CA GLY A 240 4.16 5.65 1.13
C GLY A 240 3.94 5.16 2.56
N ASP A 241 4.91 4.49 3.17
CA ASP A 241 4.80 3.98 4.55
C ASP A 241 4.69 5.11 5.58
N LEU A 242 5.60 6.09 5.51
CA LEU A 242 5.62 7.19 6.48
C LEU A 242 4.36 8.04 6.36
N GLY A 243 3.97 8.36 5.13
CA GLY A 243 2.72 9.06 4.84
C GLY A 243 1.52 8.25 5.30
N GLY A 244 1.46 6.99 4.92
CA GLY A 244 0.32 6.11 5.16
C GLY A 244 0.06 5.89 6.65
N LEU A 245 1.10 5.60 7.43
CA LEU A 245 0.95 5.44 8.87
C LEU A 245 0.59 6.77 9.56
N THR A 246 1.12 7.90 9.09
CA THR A 246 0.78 9.24 9.63
C THR A 246 -0.67 9.63 9.32
N MET A 247 -1.15 9.36 8.10
CA MET A 247 -2.54 9.56 7.70
C MET A 247 -3.48 8.66 8.50
N ALA A 248 -3.13 7.39 8.66
CA ALA A 248 -3.91 6.43 9.42
C ALA A 248 -4.01 6.80 10.90
N TYR A 249 -2.92 7.28 11.50
CA TYR A 249 -2.95 7.77 12.88
C TYR A 249 -3.87 9.00 13.03
N THR A 250 -3.82 9.91 12.05
CA THR A 250 -4.70 11.09 12.02
C THR A 250 -6.17 10.65 11.91
N ALA A 251 -6.48 9.72 11.01
CA ALA A 251 -7.84 9.20 10.83
C ALA A 251 -8.33 8.44 12.07
N TYR A 252 -7.47 7.64 12.70
CA TYR A 252 -7.75 6.97 13.97
C TYR A 252 -8.10 7.98 15.07
N THR A 253 -7.28 9.01 15.25
CA THR A 253 -7.52 10.06 16.24
C THR A 253 -8.85 10.78 16.00
N LEU A 254 -9.18 11.09 14.75
CA LEU A 254 -10.47 11.70 14.37
C LEU A 254 -11.65 10.75 14.65
N SER A 255 -11.47 9.45 14.45
CA SER A 255 -12.52 8.44 14.70
C SER A 255 -12.95 8.38 16.17
N LEU A 256 -12.05 8.76 17.10
CA LEU A 256 -12.32 8.80 18.53
C LEU A 256 -13.26 9.95 18.92
N LYS A 257 -13.46 10.97 18.07
CA LYS A 257 -14.34 12.12 18.31
C LYS A 257 -14.07 12.80 19.67
N GLY A 258 -12.79 12.88 20.05
CA GLY A 258 -12.34 13.46 21.31
C GLY A 258 -12.51 12.59 22.56
N GLN A 259 -12.97 11.35 22.41
CA GLN A 259 -13.05 10.39 23.51
C GLN A 259 -11.72 9.65 23.69
N PRO A 260 -11.34 9.26 24.93
CA PRO A 260 -10.19 8.40 25.12
C PRO A 260 -10.45 7.01 24.53
N ALA A 261 -9.45 6.44 23.86
CA ALA A 261 -9.51 5.05 23.44
C ALA A 261 -9.46 4.10 24.65
N PRO A 262 -10.17 2.95 24.62
CA PRO A 262 -10.13 1.99 25.71
C PRO A 262 -8.71 1.42 25.87
N VAL A 263 -8.35 1.03 27.10
CA VAL A 263 -7.15 0.21 27.36
C VAL A 263 -7.55 -1.25 27.23
N ILE A 264 -6.86 -1.99 26.36
CA ILE A 264 -7.16 -3.40 26.06
C ILE A 264 -5.87 -4.20 26.20
N GLY A 265 -5.90 -5.29 26.97
CA GLY A 265 -4.74 -6.15 27.18
C GLY A 265 -3.53 -5.44 27.82
N GLY A 266 -3.77 -4.36 28.58
CA GLY A 266 -2.72 -3.54 29.18
C GLY A 266 -2.09 -2.48 28.26
N PHE A 267 -2.57 -2.35 27.01
CA PHE A 267 -2.06 -1.39 26.03
C PHE A 267 -3.05 -0.25 25.79
N THR A 268 -2.55 0.98 25.64
CA THR A 268 -3.34 2.13 25.19
C THR A 268 -3.75 1.97 23.72
N GLY A 269 -4.71 2.77 23.25
CA GLY A 269 -5.09 2.78 21.85
C GLY A 269 -3.92 3.09 20.91
N ASP A 270 -3.10 4.09 21.24
CA ASP A 270 -1.94 4.48 20.44
C ASP A 270 -0.89 3.36 20.38
N GLN A 271 -0.65 2.68 21.51
CA GLN A 271 0.23 1.50 21.54
C GLN A 271 -0.31 0.38 20.65
N ARG A 272 -1.62 0.09 20.71
CA ARG A 272 -2.24 -0.94 19.85
C ARG A 272 -2.16 -0.59 18.37
N PHE A 273 -2.31 0.68 18.01
CA PHE A 273 -2.13 1.17 16.64
C PHE A 273 -0.73 0.85 16.11
N PHE A 274 0.33 1.22 16.84
CA PHE A 274 1.71 0.96 16.41
C PHE A 274 2.07 -0.53 16.47
N LEU A 275 1.50 -1.28 17.42
CA LEU A 275 1.67 -2.74 17.46
C LEU A 275 1.00 -3.41 16.24
N ALA A 276 -0.17 -2.96 15.80
CA ALA A 276 -0.83 -3.47 14.62
C ALA A 276 0.01 -3.24 13.35
N TRP A 277 0.60 -2.05 13.19
CA TRP A 277 1.56 -1.75 12.12
C TRP A 277 2.76 -2.71 12.16
N ALA A 278 3.35 -2.93 13.34
CA ALA A 278 4.47 -3.86 13.47
C ALA A 278 4.08 -5.31 13.12
N GLN A 279 2.85 -5.72 13.41
CA GLN A 279 2.38 -7.09 13.18
C GLN A 279 2.15 -7.41 11.70
N VAL A 280 1.67 -6.46 10.89
CA VAL A 280 1.48 -6.70 9.44
C VAL A 280 2.80 -6.91 8.70
N TRP A 281 3.91 -6.42 9.25
CA TRP A 281 5.26 -6.59 8.71
C TRP A 281 6.04 -7.78 9.30
N ARG A 282 5.36 -8.69 10.00
CA ARG A 282 6.02 -9.87 10.58
C ARG A 282 6.49 -10.82 9.48
N ALA A 283 7.76 -10.73 9.12
CA ALA A 283 8.39 -11.58 8.11
C ALA A 283 9.87 -11.81 8.41
N LEU A 284 10.40 -12.92 7.88
CA LEU A 284 11.82 -13.25 7.91
C LEU A 284 12.21 -13.76 6.52
N SER A 285 13.35 -13.28 6.02
CA SER A 285 13.94 -13.70 4.74
C SER A 285 15.24 -14.45 4.97
N ARG A 286 15.62 -15.29 4.00
CA ARG A 286 16.98 -15.87 3.95
C ARG A 286 17.95 -14.80 3.48
N GLU A 287 19.20 -14.86 3.90
CA GLU A 287 20.21 -13.86 3.52
C GLU A 287 20.33 -13.69 2.00
N ASP A 288 20.35 -14.78 1.22
CA ASP A 288 20.40 -14.72 -0.26
C ASP A 288 19.21 -13.95 -0.85
N ASP A 289 18.01 -14.14 -0.29
CA ASP A 289 16.78 -13.44 -0.68
C ASP A 289 16.87 -11.96 -0.29
N THR A 290 17.33 -11.65 0.92
CA THR A 290 17.57 -10.27 1.37
C THR A 290 18.56 -9.57 0.45
N ARG A 291 19.70 -10.20 0.11
CA ARG A 291 20.70 -9.65 -0.82
C ARG A 291 20.13 -9.38 -2.21
N GLN A 292 19.29 -10.29 -2.72
CA GLN A 292 18.60 -10.09 -4.00
C GLN A 292 17.62 -8.90 -3.93
N ARG A 293 16.82 -8.82 -2.87
CA ARG A 293 15.81 -7.76 -2.71
C ARG A 293 16.43 -6.38 -2.54
N LEU A 294 17.58 -6.26 -1.86
CA LEU A 294 18.32 -5.01 -1.72
C LEU A 294 18.66 -4.32 -3.05
N VAL A 295 18.72 -5.06 -4.15
CA VAL A 295 19.03 -4.53 -5.49
C VAL A 295 17.86 -4.55 -6.47
N THR A 296 16.75 -5.23 -6.14
CA THR A 296 15.63 -5.44 -7.09
C THR A 296 14.27 -5.02 -6.57
N ASP A 297 14.07 -4.98 -5.24
CA ASP A 297 12.79 -4.69 -4.62
C ASP A 297 12.74 -3.21 -4.22
N PRO A 298 11.73 -2.43 -4.68
CA PRO A 298 11.55 -1.06 -4.22
C PRO A 298 11.11 -0.99 -2.75
N HIS A 299 10.71 -2.10 -2.13
CA HIS A 299 10.33 -2.09 -0.73
C HIS A 299 11.55 -2.26 0.19
N SER A 300 11.62 -1.41 1.21
CA SER A 300 12.52 -1.63 2.35
C SER A 300 12.21 -2.97 3.05
N MET A 301 13.22 -3.55 3.72
CA MET A 301 12.99 -4.81 4.44
C MET A 301 11.95 -4.60 5.56
N PRO A 302 11.14 -5.62 5.89
CA PRO A 302 10.00 -5.47 6.81
C PRO A 302 10.36 -4.82 8.16
N GLU A 303 11.53 -5.14 8.72
CA GLU A 303 12.00 -4.52 9.96
C GLU A 303 12.18 -2.99 9.86
N PHE A 304 12.59 -2.48 8.70
CA PHE A 304 12.81 -1.06 8.46
C PHE A 304 11.53 -0.35 8.01
N ARG A 305 10.56 -1.06 7.41
CA ARG A 305 9.19 -0.54 7.22
C ARG A 305 8.48 -0.32 8.56
N VAL A 306 8.86 -1.04 9.61
CA VAL A 306 8.41 -0.76 10.98
C VAL A 306 9.27 0.33 11.62
N ASN A 307 10.54 -0.01 11.91
CA ASN A 307 11.40 0.80 12.77
C ASN A 307 11.84 2.12 12.13
N GLY A 308 12.04 2.11 10.80
CA GLY A 308 12.40 3.31 10.04
C GLY A 308 11.24 4.32 9.93
N VAL A 309 9.99 3.85 10.04
CA VAL A 309 8.80 4.69 10.00
C VAL A 309 8.49 5.27 11.38
N VAL A 310 8.30 4.43 12.39
CA VAL A 310 7.79 4.87 13.70
C VAL A 310 8.70 5.89 14.38
N ARG A 311 10.02 5.80 14.16
CA ARG A 311 10.98 6.76 14.71
C ARG A 311 10.89 8.17 14.13
N ASN A 312 10.16 8.36 13.03
CA ASN A 312 9.85 9.66 12.45
C ASN A 312 8.51 10.24 12.94
N MET A 313 7.73 9.50 13.74
CA MET A 313 6.42 9.91 14.24
C MET A 313 6.47 10.29 15.72
N ASP A 314 6.20 11.56 16.05
CA ASP A 314 6.21 12.06 17.44
C ASP A 314 5.25 11.30 18.35
N GLN A 315 4.14 10.82 17.81
CA GLN A 315 3.11 10.08 18.52
C GLN A 315 3.62 8.72 19.01
N TRP A 316 4.57 8.10 18.31
CA TRP A 316 5.20 6.86 18.76
C TRP A 316 6.08 7.08 20.00
N TYR A 317 6.79 8.22 20.07
CA TYR A 317 7.58 8.58 21.25
C TYR A 317 6.70 8.74 22.49
N ALA A 318 5.53 9.36 22.34
CA ALA A 318 4.56 9.51 23.42
C ALA A 318 3.90 8.17 23.81
N ALA A 319 3.61 7.30 22.84
CA ALA A 319 2.95 6.01 23.11
C ALA A 319 3.85 5.02 23.89
N PHE A 320 5.17 5.14 23.77
CA PHE A 320 6.14 4.19 24.37
C PHE A 320 7.19 4.86 25.26
N ASP A 321 6.98 6.12 25.66
CA ASP A 321 7.89 6.90 26.53
C ASP A 321 9.35 6.87 26.06
N VAL A 322 9.58 7.07 24.76
CA VAL A 322 10.90 6.90 24.14
C VAL A 322 11.79 8.11 24.44
N THR A 323 12.89 7.89 25.15
CA THR A 323 13.83 8.92 25.57
C THR A 323 15.13 8.93 24.75
N PRO A 324 15.93 10.01 24.81
CA PRO A 324 17.32 9.97 24.35
C PRO A 324 18.07 8.76 24.94
N GLY A 325 18.83 8.05 24.10
CA GLY A 325 19.55 6.82 24.47
C GLY A 325 18.83 5.51 24.10
N ALA A 326 17.53 5.55 23.78
CA ALA A 326 16.84 4.40 23.21
C ALA A 326 17.34 4.11 21.78
N ALA A 327 17.39 2.83 21.40
CA ALA A 327 17.99 2.38 20.13
C ALA A 327 17.36 3.02 18.87
N LEU A 328 16.05 3.26 18.87
CA LEU A 328 15.32 3.85 17.74
C LEU A 328 15.17 5.37 17.84
N TYR A 329 15.65 6.01 18.92
CA TYR A 329 15.49 7.45 19.11
C TYR A 329 16.09 8.26 17.95
N LEU A 330 15.36 9.29 17.51
CA LEU A 330 15.85 10.39 16.69
C LEU A 330 15.57 11.72 17.40
N PRO A 331 16.53 12.66 17.41
CA PRO A 331 16.27 14.05 17.76
C PRO A 331 15.10 14.64 16.94
N PRO A 332 14.24 15.50 17.53
CA PRO A 332 13.07 16.05 16.84
C PRO A 332 13.37 16.72 15.49
N ASP A 333 14.52 17.41 15.37
CA ASP A 333 15.00 18.07 14.15
C ASP A 333 15.52 17.08 13.08
N GLN A 334 15.78 15.82 13.45
CA GLN A 334 16.19 14.77 12.52
C GLN A 334 15.02 13.91 12.03
N ARG A 335 13.83 14.07 12.61
CA ARG A 335 12.61 13.39 12.14
C ARG A 335 12.19 13.98 10.80
N VAL A 336 11.75 13.13 9.89
CA VAL A 336 11.25 13.51 8.57
C VAL A 336 9.72 13.55 8.62
N LYS A 337 9.14 14.60 8.04
CA LYS A 337 7.69 14.80 7.90
C LYS A 337 7.43 15.24 6.46
N ILE A 338 6.49 14.56 5.78
CA ILE A 338 6.13 14.83 4.38
C ILE A 338 4.64 15.14 4.28
N TRP A 339 3.78 14.12 4.35
CA TRP A 339 2.32 14.24 4.19
C TRP A 339 1.56 14.43 5.49
#